data_AF-A0A2K3LY78-F1
#
_entry.id   AF-A0A2K3LY78-F1
#
_cell.length_a   1.000
_cell.length_b   1.000
_cell.length_c   1.000
_cell.angle_alpha   90.00
_cell.angle_beta   90.00
_cell.angle_gamma   90.00
#
_symmetry.space_group_name_H-M   'P 1'
#
loop_
_entity.id
_entity.type
_entity.pdbx_description
1 polymer ?
#
loop_
_entity_poly.entity_id
_entity_poly.type
_entity_poly.pdbx_seq_one_letter_code
_entity_poly.pdbx_strand_id
1 'polypeptide(L)'
;RFLKLLSTTMDPAAATASLPDAFLHFLESNGIDPSIYTSIDSTPRYIRLKPGFEYCIEEVESEVKCKPEKLEWLLGFYSLPPNIQIASSKAYQEGKIYGIDASSGAAVMALGIEPGDHVLDLCAAPGAKLCMILDLLGDSGSVTGVDAAKHRLAACRTMLQKYKLGDRCRLFVADGTTFSVIPDGFRSDSESCK
;
A
#
# COMPACT_ATOMS: atom_id res chain seq x y z
N ARG A 1 -23.71 -20.27 -44.16
CA ARG A 1 -23.50 -18.84 -44.47
C ARG A 1 -23.37 -18.14 -43.12
N PHE A 2 -22.21 -17.75 -42.58
CA PHE A 2 -20.92 -17.44 -43.17
C PHE A 2 -19.85 -17.79 -42.13
N LEU A 3 -18.96 -18.71 -42.48
CA LEU A 3 -17.65 -18.90 -41.86
C LEU A 3 -16.66 -18.22 -42.82
N LYS A 4 -15.91 -17.23 -42.32
CA LYS A 4 -14.52 -16.86 -42.68
C LYS A 4 -14.28 -15.34 -42.64
N LEU A 5 -13.06 -15.05 -42.18
CA LEU A 5 -12.26 -13.83 -42.37
C LEU A 5 -12.61 -12.67 -41.44
N LEU A 6 -11.95 -12.64 -40.29
CA LEU A 6 -10.87 -11.68 -40.06
C LEU A 6 -9.84 -12.33 -39.13
N SER A 7 -8.90 -13.06 -39.75
CA SER A 7 -7.56 -13.20 -39.20
C SER A 7 -6.94 -11.82 -39.25
N THR A 8 -7.15 -11.00 -38.21
CA THR A 8 -6.33 -9.84 -37.97
C THR A 8 -5.13 -10.34 -37.18
N THR A 9 -4.02 -10.52 -37.88
CA THR A 9 -2.70 -10.42 -37.28
C THR A 9 -2.69 -9.15 -36.45
N MET A 10 -2.64 -9.28 -35.12
CA MET A 10 -2.44 -8.14 -34.24
C MET A 10 -1.09 -7.56 -34.58
N ASP A 11 -1.10 -6.37 -35.17
CA ASP A 11 0.10 -5.60 -35.45
C ASP A 11 0.73 -5.21 -34.11
N PRO A 12 1.95 -5.66 -33.77
CA PRO A 12 2.58 -5.33 -32.50
C PRO A 12 2.84 -3.82 -32.36
N ALA A 13 2.76 -3.06 -33.46
CA ALA A 13 2.92 -1.61 -33.51
C ALA A 13 1.65 -0.82 -33.10
N ALA A 14 0.48 -1.46 -32.97
CA ALA A 14 -0.78 -0.77 -32.68
C ALA A 14 -1.11 -0.66 -31.18
N ALA A 15 -0.31 -1.28 -30.30
CA ALA A 15 -0.51 -1.29 -28.85
C ALA A 15 0.34 -0.26 -28.08
N THR A 16 1.11 0.58 -28.78
CA THR A 16 1.61 1.83 -28.20
C THR A 16 0.48 2.85 -28.23
N ALA A 17 -0.42 2.77 -27.24
CA ALA A 17 -1.17 3.96 -26.85
C ALA A 17 -0.12 5.02 -26.52
N SER A 18 0.08 5.96 -27.44
CA SER A 18 1.29 6.78 -27.54
C SER A 18 1.45 7.62 -26.28
N LEU A 19 2.31 7.17 -25.38
CA LEU A 19 2.72 7.95 -24.21
C LEU A 19 3.14 9.35 -24.71
N PRO A 20 2.81 10.44 -23.98
CA PRO A 20 3.16 11.78 -24.43
C PRO A 20 4.66 11.92 -24.70
N ASP A 21 5.06 12.62 -25.76
CA ASP A 21 6.47 12.77 -26.15
C ASP A 21 7.35 13.29 -25.00
N ALA A 22 6.84 14.24 -24.22
CA ALA A 22 7.52 14.76 -23.04
C ALA A 22 7.80 13.66 -21.98
N PHE A 23 6.89 12.69 -21.84
CA PHE A 23 7.08 11.55 -20.96
C PHE A 23 8.08 10.55 -21.55
N LEU A 24 8.01 10.24 -22.85
CA LEU A 24 8.99 9.38 -23.52
C LEU A 24 10.41 9.93 -23.39
N HIS A 25 10.60 11.24 -23.61
CA HIS A 25 11.90 11.90 -23.43
C HIS A 25 12.37 11.83 -21.98
N PHE A 26 11.47 12.00 -21.00
CA PHE A 26 11.80 11.82 -19.58
C PHE A 26 12.28 10.39 -19.29
N LEU A 27 11.59 9.37 -19.82
CA LEU A 27 11.96 7.98 -19.63
C LEU A 27 13.34 7.68 -20.24
N GLU A 28 13.56 8.09 -21.49
CA GLU A 28 14.85 7.94 -22.17
C GLU A 28 15.99 8.62 -21.41
N SER A 29 15.78 9.87 -20.98
CA SER A 29 16.78 10.65 -20.22
C SER A 29 17.15 10.03 -18.88
N ASN A 30 16.28 9.20 -18.30
CA ASN A 30 16.50 8.51 -17.02
C ASN A 30 16.82 7.01 -17.20
N GLY A 31 17.01 6.53 -18.43
CA GLY A 31 17.30 5.12 -18.70
C GLY A 31 16.16 4.16 -18.32
N ILE A 32 14.93 4.64 -18.34
CA ILE A 32 13.73 3.86 -18.01
C ILE A 32 13.13 3.33 -19.30
N ASP A 33 12.96 2.01 -19.40
CA ASP A 33 12.30 1.38 -20.54
C ASP A 33 10.80 1.76 -20.59
N PRO A 34 10.30 2.40 -21.67
CA PRO A 34 8.88 2.73 -21.81
C PRO A 34 7.94 1.53 -21.79
N SER A 35 8.43 0.33 -22.08
CA SER A 35 7.62 -0.90 -22.10
C SER A 35 6.99 -1.24 -20.74
N ILE A 36 7.56 -0.73 -19.63
CA ILE A 36 7.01 -0.94 -18.29
C ILE A 36 5.67 -0.23 -18.09
N TYR A 37 5.38 0.81 -18.89
CA TYR A 37 4.12 1.57 -18.83
C TYR A 37 3.08 1.10 -19.84
N THR A 38 3.47 0.27 -20.82
CA THR A 38 2.54 -0.33 -21.79
C THR A 38 2.09 -1.73 -21.38
N SER A 39 2.73 -2.31 -20.36
CA SER A 39 2.46 -3.65 -19.84
C SER A 39 1.59 -3.66 -18.56
N ILE A 40 0.76 -2.62 -18.37
CA ILE A 40 -0.09 -2.45 -17.17
C ILE A 40 -0.96 -3.68 -16.90
N ASP A 41 -1.49 -4.33 -17.94
CA ASP A 41 -2.33 -5.53 -17.81
C ASP A 41 -1.61 -6.75 -17.22
N SER A 42 -0.27 -6.70 -17.12
CA SER A 42 0.55 -7.74 -16.50
C SER A 42 1.09 -7.36 -15.13
N THR A 43 0.83 -6.15 -14.64
CA THR A 43 1.35 -5.70 -13.34
C THR A 43 0.65 -6.47 -12.22
N PRO A 44 1.38 -7.21 -11.37
CA PRO A 44 0.78 -7.98 -10.29
C PRO A 44 0.13 -7.05 -9.25
N ARG A 45 -0.86 -7.58 -8.56
CA ARG A 45 -1.39 -6.98 -7.33
C ARG A 45 -0.62 -7.54 -6.14
N TYR A 46 -0.56 -6.75 -5.08
CA TYR A 46 0.14 -7.14 -3.87
C TYR A 46 -0.80 -7.13 -2.67
N ILE A 47 -0.60 -8.12 -1.81
CA ILE A 47 -1.26 -8.23 -0.52
C ILE A 47 -0.21 -8.36 0.57
N ARG A 48 -0.58 -7.91 1.76
CA ARG A 48 0.19 -8.15 2.98
C ARG A 48 -0.67 -8.91 3.98
N LEU A 49 -0.08 -9.94 4.59
CA LEU A 49 -0.62 -10.60 5.77
C LEU A 49 -0.25 -9.77 7.00
N LYS A 50 -1.22 -9.52 7.89
CA LYS A 50 -0.94 -8.90 9.18
C LYS A 50 -0.02 -9.81 10.01
N PRO A 51 0.84 -9.25 10.87
CA PRO A 51 1.67 -10.05 11.77
C PRO A 51 0.82 -11.04 12.58
N GLY A 52 1.26 -12.30 12.65
CA GLY A 52 0.58 -13.37 13.37
C GLY A 52 -0.51 -14.09 12.56
N PHE A 53 -0.74 -13.72 11.30
CA PHE A 53 -1.68 -14.39 10.40
C PHE A 53 -0.99 -15.18 9.27
N GLU A 54 0.31 -15.43 9.37
CA GLU A 54 1.09 -16.18 8.37
C GLU A 54 0.51 -17.57 8.08
N TYR A 55 -0.12 -18.17 9.09
CA TYR A 55 -0.78 -19.47 8.99
C TYR A 55 -1.99 -19.49 8.04
N CYS A 56 -2.61 -18.34 7.73
CA CYS A 56 -3.83 -18.30 6.92
C CYS A 56 -3.56 -18.27 5.40
N ILE A 57 -2.30 -18.38 4.96
CA ILE A 57 -1.97 -18.27 3.54
C ILE A 57 -2.60 -19.38 2.68
N GLU A 58 -2.71 -20.60 3.21
CA GLU A 58 -3.37 -21.72 2.53
C GLU A 58 -4.88 -21.50 2.39
N GLU A 59 -5.52 -20.91 3.42
CA GLU A 59 -6.93 -20.50 3.35
C GLU A 59 -7.12 -19.43 2.28
N VAL A 60 -6.24 -18.43 2.23
CA VAL A 60 -6.25 -17.36 1.22
C VAL A 60 -6.14 -17.95 -0.19
N GLU A 61 -5.21 -18.89 -0.41
CA GLU A 61 -5.05 -19.57 -1.70
C GLU A 61 -6.35 -20.27 -2.14
N SER A 62 -7.01 -20.98 -1.23
CA SER A 62 -8.29 -21.63 -1.49
C SER A 62 -9.41 -20.62 -1.82
N GLU A 63 -9.50 -19.54 -1.06
CA GLU A 63 -10.52 -18.50 -1.20
C GLU A 63 -10.39 -17.72 -2.51
N VAL A 64 -9.16 -17.38 -2.91
CA VAL A 64 -8.88 -16.61 -4.13
C VAL A 64 -8.67 -17.49 -5.36
N LYS A 65 -8.63 -18.82 -5.19
CA LYS A 65 -8.42 -19.83 -6.24
C LYS A 65 -7.14 -19.60 -7.04
N CYS A 66 -6.11 -19.11 -6.37
CA CYS A 66 -4.83 -18.76 -6.95
C CYS A 66 -3.78 -18.81 -5.86
N LYS A 67 -2.63 -19.41 -6.17
CA LYS A 67 -1.49 -19.47 -5.26
C LYS A 67 -0.81 -18.08 -5.18
N PRO A 68 -0.82 -17.39 -4.03
CA PRO A 68 -0.07 -16.15 -3.87
C PRO A 68 1.43 -16.44 -3.84
N GLU A 69 2.24 -15.67 -4.57
CA GLU A 69 3.70 -15.86 -4.58
C GLU A 69 4.35 -14.95 -3.54
N LYS A 70 5.16 -15.53 -2.65
CA LYS A 70 5.80 -14.78 -1.57
C LYS A 70 6.91 -13.87 -2.11
N LEU A 71 6.98 -12.63 -1.62
CA LEU A 71 8.11 -11.74 -1.86
C LEU A 71 9.18 -11.96 -0.78
N GLU A 72 10.26 -12.68 -1.11
CA GLU A 72 11.30 -13.02 -0.12
C GLU A 72 12.01 -11.82 0.50
N TRP A 73 12.05 -10.69 -0.22
CA TRP A 73 12.69 -9.46 0.23
C TRP A 73 11.77 -8.55 1.06
N LEU A 74 10.47 -8.88 1.17
CA LEU A 74 9.49 -8.04 1.85
C LEU A 74 8.56 -8.85 2.76
N LEU A 75 8.73 -8.66 4.07
CA LEU A 75 8.08 -9.48 5.08
C LEU A 75 6.55 -9.43 5.01
N GLY A 76 5.94 -10.60 4.89
CA GLY A 76 4.48 -10.77 4.88
C GLY A 76 3.81 -10.37 3.56
N PHE A 77 4.57 -10.04 2.51
CA PHE A 77 4.04 -9.67 1.20
C PHE A 77 3.95 -10.84 0.23
N TYR A 78 2.88 -10.81 -0.56
CA TYR A 78 2.62 -11.78 -1.62
C TYR A 78 2.10 -11.06 -2.87
N SER A 79 2.51 -11.54 -4.05
CA SER A 79 1.96 -11.14 -5.33
C SER A 79 0.78 -12.02 -5.71
N LEU A 80 -0.14 -11.42 -6.47
CA LEU A 80 -1.29 -12.05 -7.09
C LEU A 80 -1.41 -11.54 -8.53
N PRO A 81 -1.94 -12.35 -9.46
CA PRO A 81 -2.27 -11.88 -10.80
C PRO A 81 -3.25 -10.67 -10.77
N PRO A 82 -3.18 -9.77 -11.77
CA PRO A 82 -3.93 -8.51 -11.78
C PRO A 82 -5.45 -8.67 -11.65
N ASN A 83 -5.99 -9.76 -12.19
CA ASN A 83 -7.41 -10.06 -12.22
C ASN A 83 -7.94 -10.68 -10.91
N ILE A 84 -7.07 -11.05 -9.97
CA ILE A 84 -7.50 -11.65 -8.70
C ILE A 84 -7.96 -10.56 -7.73
N GLN A 85 -9.15 -10.75 -7.16
CA GLN A 85 -9.75 -9.87 -6.18
C GLN A 85 -9.82 -10.56 -4.82
N ILE A 86 -9.38 -9.86 -3.78
CA ILE A 86 -9.42 -10.37 -2.40
C ILE A 86 -10.66 -9.91 -1.62
N ALA A 87 -11.47 -8.99 -2.16
CA ALA A 87 -12.55 -8.34 -1.42
C ALA A 87 -13.61 -9.33 -0.90
N SER A 88 -13.83 -10.42 -1.63
CA SER A 88 -14.75 -11.51 -1.26
C SER A 88 -14.14 -12.57 -0.35
N SER A 89 -12.82 -12.53 -0.13
CA SER A 89 -12.14 -13.53 0.70
C SER A 89 -12.46 -13.27 2.18
N LYS A 90 -12.64 -14.36 2.94
CA LYS A 90 -12.92 -14.28 4.37
C LYS A 90 -11.70 -13.69 5.10
N ALA A 91 -10.49 -14.06 4.69
CA ALA A 91 -9.27 -13.47 5.24
C ALA A 91 -9.23 -11.94 5.10
N TYR A 92 -9.70 -11.38 3.98
CA TYR A 92 -9.77 -9.94 3.80
C TYR A 92 -10.91 -9.32 4.61
N GLN A 93 -12.07 -9.95 4.65
CA GLN A 93 -13.24 -9.46 5.40
C GLN A 93 -13.00 -9.43 6.91
N GLU A 94 -12.32 -10.44 7.43
CA GLU A 94 -11.92 -10.55 8.84
C GLU A 94 -10.70 -9.68 9.20
N GLY A 95 -10.11 -9.01 8.20
CA GLY A 95 -9.01 -8.08 8.41
C GLY A 95 -7.64 -8.75 8.63
N LYS A 96 -7.47 -10.02 8.25
CA LYS A 96 -6.20 -10.76 8.34
C LYS A 96 -5.20 -10.35 7.25
N ILE A 97 -5.72 -9.96 6.09
CA ILE A 97 -4.94 -9.48 4.95
C ILE A 97 -5.45 -8.14 4.44
N TYR A 98 -4.59 -7.41 3.76
CA TYR A 98 -4.98 -6.20 3.04
C TYR A 98 -4.14 -5.95 1.80
N GLY A 99 -4.72 -5.26 0.82
CA GLY A 99 -4.01 -4.85 -0.39
C GLY A 99 -3.13 -3.64 -0.13
N ILE A 100 -1.85 -3.73 -0.50
CA ILE A 100 -0.87 -2.66 -0.43
C ILE A 100 0.23 -2.97 -1.44
N ASP A 101 0.66 -1.96 -2.20
CA ASP A 101 1.72 -2.13 -3.18
C ASP A 101 3.06 -2.49 -2.54
N ALA A 102 3.87 -3.34 -3.20
CA ALA A 102 5.18 -3.74 -2.70
C ALA A 102 6.11 -2.53 -2.48
N SER A 103 6.06 -1.52 -3.35
CA SER A 103 6.84 -0.27 -3.17
C SER A 103 6.42 0.50 -1.92
N SER A 104 5.13 0.47 -1.59
CA SER A 104 4.61 1.10 -0.38
C SER A 104 5.05 0.36 0.88
N GLY A 105 5.10 -0.97 0.84
CA GLY A 105 5.66 -1.77 1.92
C GLY A 105 7.16 -1.52 2.10
N ALA A 106 7.92 -1.49 1.00
CA ALA A 106 9.34 -1.19 1.02
C ALA A 106 9.65 0.18 1.66
N ALA A 107 8.86 1.20 1.32
CA ALA A 107 8.98 2.53 1.91
C ALA A 107 8.77 2.52 3.44
N VAL A 108 7.80 1.74 3.94
CA VAL A 108 7.57 1.61 5.39
C VAL A 108 8.71 0.85 6.06
N MET A 109 9.21 -0.22 5.45
CA MET A 109 10.35 -0.97 5.99
C MET A 109 11.63 -0.12 6.07
N ALA A 110 11.84 0.78 5.10
CA ALA A 110 12.99 1.67 5.07
C ALA A 110 13.01 2.69 6.23
N LEU A 111 11.87 2.93 6.89
CA LEU A 111 11.80 3.81 8.07
C LEU A 111 12.45 3.19 9.31
N GLY A 112 12.66 1.87 9.35
CA GLY A 112 13.28 1.18 10.49
C GLY A 112 12.48 1.30 11.78
N ILE A 113 11.15 1.29 11.70
CA ILE A 113 10.24 1.48 12.85
C ILE A 113 10.45 0.37 13.90
N GLU A 114 10.60 0.79 15.16
CA GLU A 114 10.70 -0.08 16.32
C GLU A 114 9.50 0.09 17.27
N PRO A 115 9.12 -0.95 18.04
CA PRO A 115 8.09 -0.82 19.07
C PRO A 115 8.41 0.31 20.06
N GLY A 116 7.47 1.23 20.26
CA GLY A 116 7.67 2.43 21.10
C GLY A 116 7.88 3.72 20.31
N ASP A 117 8.15 3.64 19.00
CA ASP A 117 8.30 4.83 18.17
C ASP A 117 7.00 5.65 18.07
N HIS A 118 7.16 6.95 17.89
CA HIS A 118 6.08 7.88 17.59
C HIS A 118 6.21 8.38 16.16
N VAL A 119 5.38 7.85 15.26
CA VAL A 119 5.52 8.07 13.82
C VAL A 119 4.54 9.13 13.32
N LEU A 120 5.02 10.06 12.49
CA LEU A 120 4.21 11.07 11.80
C LEU A 120 4.12 10.72 10.31
N ASP A 121 2.91 10.49 9.82
CA ASP A 121 2.61 10.28 8.39
C ASP A 121 1.86 11.50 7.85
N LEU A 122 2.56 12.38 7.11
CA LEU A 122 2.03 13.66 6.64
C LEU A 122 1.06 13.56 5.45
N CYS A 123 0.95 12.39 4.82
CA CYS A 123 0.08 12.12 3.67
C CYS A 123 -0.61 10.76 3.83
N ALA A 124 -1.25 10.59 4.99
CA ALA A 124 -1.60 9.27 5.50
C ALA A 124 -2.74 8.56 4.75
N ALA A 125 -3.62 9.30 4.07
CA ALA A 125 -4.78 8.67 3.44
C ALA A 125 -4.41 8.01 2.10
N PRO A 126 -5.06 6.88 1.72
CA PRO A 126 -6.21 6.24 2.36
C PRO A 126 -5.87 5.28 3.52
N GLY A 127 -4.61 5.17 3.97
CA GLY A 127 -4.29 4.54 5.27
C GLY A 127 -3.54 3.21 5.24
N ALA A 128 -3.21 2.64 4.08
CA ALA A 128 -2.56 1.32 4.02
C ALA A 128 -1.15 1.29 4.63
N LYS A 129 -0.33 2.33 4.35
CA LYS A 129 1.00 2.50 4.98
C LYS A 129 0.86 2.71 6.47
N LEU A 130 -0.06 3.59 6.87
CA LEU A 130 -0.36 3.86 8.27
C LEU A 130 -0.79 2.59 9.04
N CYS A 131 -1.58 1.71 8.43
CA CYS A 131 -1.90 0.39 9.01
C CYS A 131 -0.66 -0.49 9.16
N MET A 132 0.23 -0.50 8.16
CA MET A 132 1.49 -1.24 8.25
C MET A 132 2.40 -0.71 9.36
N ILE A 133 2.49 0.61 9.51
CA ILE A 133 3.25 1.26 10.60
C ILE A 133 2.69 0.81 11.96
N LEU A 134 1.38 0.85 12.14
CA LEU A 134 0.73 0.42 13.39
C LEU A 134 0.93 -1.07 13.68
N ASP A 135 0.95 -1.91 12.65
CA ASP A 135 1.28 -3.34 12.81
C ASP A 135 2.74 -3.54 13.27
N LEU A 136 3.69 -2.73 12.79
CA LEU A 136 5.11 -2.81 13.17
C LEU A 136 5.38 -2.28 14.58
N LEU A 137 4.67 -1.23 15.00
CA LEU A 137 4.74 -0.70 16.36
C LEU A 137 4.29 -1.72 17.41
N GLY A 138 3.49 -2.71 17.02
CA GLY A 138 2.91 -3.68 17.95
C GLY A 138 2.12 -2.94 19.01
N ASP A 139 2.34 -3.26 20.29
CA ASP A 139 1.57 -2.69 21.41
C ASP A 139 2.11 -1.39 22.01
N SER A 140 3.21 -0.87 21.49
CA SER A 140 3.91 0.31 22.04
C SER A 140 4.13 1.38 20.98
N GLY A 141 4.10 2.65 21.37
CA GLY A 141 4.25 3.79 20.46
C GLY A 141 2.92 4.31 19.90
N SER A 142 2.98 5.22 18.93
CA SER A 142 1.78 5.85 18.36
C SER A 142 1.98 6.31 16.92
N VAL A 143 0.90 6.47 16.16
CA VAL A 143 0.93 7.10 14.84
C VAL A 143 0.07 8.35 14.80
N THR A 144 0.61 9.43 14.27
CA THR A 144 -0.14 10.62 13.88
C THR A 144 -0.23 10.68 12.36
N GLY A 145 -1.43 10.49 11.81
CA GLY A 145 -1.71 10.61 10.38
C GLY A 145 -2.29 11.97 10.06
N VAL A 146 -1.79 12.62 9.01
CA VAL A 146 -2.26 13.91 8.50
C VAL A 146 -2.62 13.74 7.03
N ASP A 147 -3.73 14.34 6.59
CA ASP A 147 -4.05 14.46 5.16
C ASP A 147 -4.93 15.68 4.94
N ALA A 148 -4.68 16.44 3.88
CA ALA A 148 -5.49 17.63 3.57
C ALA A 148 -6.93 17.26 3.15
N ALA A 149 -7.14 16.06 2.59
CA ALA A 149 -8.42 15.66 2.05
C ALA A 149 -9.26 14.90 3.08
N LYS A 150 -10.24 15.60 3.68
CA LYS A 150 -11.18 15.05 4.67
C LYS A 150 -11.84 13.74 4.25
N HIS A 151 -12.25 13.60 2.99
CA HIS A 151 -12.92 12.39 2.50
C HIS A 151 -11.97 11.18 2.42
N ARG A 152 -10.70 11.41 2.04
CA ARG A 152 -9.67 10.36 2.03
C ARG A 152 -9.35 9.92 3.46
N LEU A 153 -9.28 10.86 4.40
CA LEU A 153 -9.05 10.57 5.82
C LEU A 153 -10.23 9.80 6.45
N ALA A 154 -11.46 10.02 5.99
CA ALA A 154 -12.61 9.20 6.40
C ALA A 154 -12.44 7.73 5.96
N ALA A 155 -11.96 7.49 4.72
CA ALA A 155 -11.63 6.14 4.26
C ALA A 155 -10.50 5.50 5.10
N CYS A 156 -9.48 6.28 5.48
CA CYS A 156 -8.43 5.86 6.41
C CYS A 156 -9.00 5.41 7.76
N ARG A 157 -9.93 6.18 8.34
CA ARG A 157 -10.60 5.78 9.59
C ARG A 157 -11.36 4.46 9.45
N THR A 158 -12.09 4.25 8.35
CA THR A 158 -12.77 2.97 8.09
C THR A 158 -11.77 1.82 7.99
N MET A 159 -10.63 2.06 7.34
CA MET A 159 -9.56 1.07 7.22
C MET A 159 -8.97 0.69 8.59
N LEU A 160 -8.68 1.68 9.44
CA LEU A 160 -8.21 1.47 10.81
C LEU A 160 -9.19 0.67 11.67
N GLN A 161 -10.48 0.98 11.55
CA GLN A 161 -11.53 0.25 12.26
C GLN A 161 -11.62 -1.20 11.80
N LYS A 162 -11.61 -1.42 10.47
CA LYS A 162 -11.64 -2.76 9.88
C LYS A 162 -10.48 -3.63 10.40
N TYR A 163 -9.28 -3.08 10.46
CA TYR A 163 -8.08 -3.82 10.87
C TYR A 163 -7.78 -3.74 12.37
N LYS A 164 -8.66 -3.11 13.16
CA LYS A 164 -8.56 -2.96 14.62
C LYS A 164 -7.25 -2.29 15.07
N LEU A 165 -6.88 -1.19 14.40
CA LEU A 165 -5.64 -0.44 14.63
C LEU A 165 -5.88 1.00 15.13
N GLY A 166 -7.11 1.34 15.52
CA GLY A 166 -7.51 2.72 15.81
C GLY A 166 -6.96 3.31 17.12
N ASP A 167 -6.70 2.48 18.12
CA ASP A 167 -6.52 2.95 19.51
C ASP A 167 -5.26 3.80 19.74
N ARG A 168 -4.22 3.59 18.91
CA ARG A 168 -2.94 4.31 18.99
C ARG A 168 -2.70 5.25 17.80
N CYS A 169 -3.78 5.59 17.07
CA CYS A 169 -3.71 6.44 15.90
C CYS A 169 -4.54 7.71 16.06
N ARG A 170 -3.91 8.87 15.84
CA ARG A 170 -4.60 10.17 15.71
C ARG A 170 -4.62 10.59 14.26
N LEU A 171 -5.77 11.07 13.78
CA LEU A 171 -5.92 11.54 12.41
C LEU A 171 -6.28 13.03 12.38
N PHE A 172 -5.53 13.83 11.62
CA PHE A 172 -5.73 15.26 11.45
C PHE A 172 -6.03 15.60 9.99
N VAL A 173 -7.06 16.43 9.78
CA VAL A 173 -7.27 17.10 8.50
C VAL A 173 -6.50 18.42 8.53
N ALA A 174 -5.33 18.45 7.91
CA ALA A 174 -4.46 19.63 7.91
C ALA A 174 -3.54 19.65 6.68
N ASP A 175 -2.90 20.80 6.45
CA ASP A 175 -1.82 20.95 5.49
C ASP A 175 -0.51 20.42 6.10
N GLY A 176 0.05 19.38 5.49
CA GLY A 176 1.30 18.76 5.96
C GLY A 176 2.52 19.69 5.93
N THR A 177 2.48 20.79 5.18
CA THR A 177 3.57 21.77 5.12
C THR A 177 3.63 22.70 6.33
N THR A 178 2.55 22.78 7.12
CA THR A 178 2.43 23.67 8.29
C THR A 178 2.08 22.92 9.58
N PHE A 179 1.92 21.59 9.52
CA PHE A 179 1.55 20.78 10.66
C PHE A 179 2.65 20.73 11.73
N SER A 180 2.30 21.01 12.99
CA SER A 180 3.26 21.18 14.09
C SER A 180 2.76 20.63 15.44
N VAL A 181 1.83 19.67 15.41
CA VAL A 181 1.30 19.05 16.64
C VAL A 181 2.28 18.00 17.17
N ILE A 182 2.59 18.08 18.47
CA ILE A 182 3.52 17.17 19.16
C ILE A 182 2.89 15.76 19.34
N PRO A 183 3.70 14.67 19.34
CA PRO A 183 3.23 13.34 19.67
C PRO A 183 2.59 13.23 21.06
N ASP A 184 1.62 12.32 21.22
CA ASP A 184 1.04 12.02 22.54
C ASP A 184 2.08 11.35 23.45
N GLY A 185 2.08 11.70 24.73
CA GLY A 185 2.98 11.13 25.73
C GLY A 185 4.40 11.70 25.71
N PHE A 186 4.72 12.62 24.79
CA PHE A 186 6.01 13.31 24.79
C PHE A 186 6.11 14.22 26.02
N ARG A 187 6.94 13.83 26.99
CA ARG A 187 7.40 14.72 28.07
C ARG A 187 8.65 15.41 27.56
N SER A 188 8.61 16.73 27.43
CA SER A 188 9.83 17.49 27.22
C SER A 188 10.68 17.37 28.48
N ASP A 189 11.79 16.64 28.43
CA ASP A 189 12.88 16.79 29.39
C ASP A 189 13.57 18.13 29.11
N SER A 190 12.84 19.22 29.32
CA SER A 190 13.36 20.57 29.39
C SER A 190 13.47 20.95 30.86
N GLU A 191 14.32 20.23 31.60
CA GLU A 191 15.04 20.92 32.67
C GLU A 191 15.88 21.99 31.99
N SER A 192 15.48 23.25 32.16
CA SER A 192 16.25 24.39 31.71
C SER A 192 17.68 24.26 32.25
N CYS A 193 18.65 24.06 31.37
CA CYS A 193 20.03 24.40 31.69
C CYS A 193 20.06 25.92 31.82
N LYS A 194 19.89 26.41 33.05
CA LYS A 194 20.13 27.79 33.45
C LYS A 194 21.63 28.02 33.60
#